data_AF-A0A7Y0GXV3-F1
#
_entry.id   AF-A0A7Y0GXV3-F1
#
_cell.length_a   1.000
_cell.length_b   1.000
_cell.length_c   1.000
_cell.angle_alpha   90.00
_cell.angle_beta   90.00
_cell.angle_gamma   90.00
#
_symmetry.space_group_name_H-M   'P 1'
#
loop_
_entity.id
_entity.type
_entity.pdbx_description
1 polymer ?
#
loop_
_entity_poly.entity_id
_entity_poly.type
_entity_poly.pdbx_seq_one_letter_code
_entity_poly.pdbx_strand_id
1 'polypeptide(L)'
;MTVPTEPTASTETTEVDEGVVPGRRQFRRAGAFFAPVSRTLGKIPHPPWRSRRGVFVLFVLFAGFGAVAAIGGVTAVHYSETSSFCGRCHTMDPELKAYAMSPHKEVTCAECHVEPGAAGFIKAKLNGTKQLVGIMTGQFPTPIPPPDHADLPSVKDSCLKCHSLNQITENGGPVKLVLRPRYRLDETNTRESVAVLLRPGGLGEASGVRGVHWHVQQTVTYTSKDVRAQKIDLVEFKAKDGTTKQYIAGTEVSVSTDVKPDIERLKTSQTTRLMDCIDCHNRVGHAVASPDQAVDEAMAAGKISADLPFVKRDSVALLNGTYQSLDLADEAFAGLRATYAAKYPLVLKSHDVQINKSIDELKRIYRLIATPTMKVQAKTYPDNLGHQSAPGCFRCHDGAHFLVVKGQITNKKIPSECSTCHTFPQVGASASSAAQLDKLASSSLTSQLADFPLGVKPADHKDKLYTFNHKNSTKSLTPAGTTCAACHKPTYCADCHNSGAVKVKHDNMLYNHAAAIMTAGGTQSCAYCHQPITCTACHKDPVLQLGAQPQAIKAKPTP
;
A
#
# COMPACT_ATOMS: atom_id res chain seq x y z
N MET A 1 -0.90 -64.84 -23.59
CA MET A 1 -1.82 -65.90 -23.15
C MET A 1 -3.12 -65.22 -22.78
N THR A 2 -4.27 -65.32 -23.43
CA THR A 2 -4.79 -65.98 -24.64
C THR A 2 -6.00 -65.15 -25.08
N VAL A 3 -6.06 -64.82 -26.38
CA VAL A 3 -7.17 -64.25 -27.19
C VAL A 3 -8.27 -65.34 -27.33
N PRO A 4 -9.60 -65.07 -27.51
CA PRO A 4 -10.22 -64.60 -28.79
C PRO A 4 -11.55 -63.81 -28.66
N THR A 5 -12.23 -63.20 -29.64
CA THR A 5 -12.06 -62.72 -31.04
C THR A 5 -13.32 -61.89 -31.35
N GLU A 6 -13.23 -60.91 -32.26
CA GLU A 6 -14.30 -60.10 -32.86
C GLU A 6 -15.23 -60.93 -33.80
N PRO A 7 -16.39 -60.41 -34.29
CA PRO A 7 -16.38 -59.75 -35.61
C PRO A 7 -17.46 -58.67 -35.94
N THR A 8 -17.02 -57.64 -36.69
CA THR A 8 -17.56 -56.93 -37.89
C THR A 8 -19.05 -56.52 -38.09
N ALA A 9 -19.24 -55.20 -38.18
CA ALA A 9 -19.83 -54.36 -39.26
C ALA A 9 -21.04 -54.80 -40.13
N SER A 10 -22.03 -53.88 -40.28
CA SER A 10 -22.49 -53.36 -41.59
C SER A 10 -23.42 -52.13 -41.44
N THR A 11 -23.25 -51.20 -42.38
CA THR A 11 -24.07 -50.00 -42.66
C THR A 11 -25.10 -50.32 -43.74
N GLU A 12 -26.34 -49.83 -43.63
CA GLU A 12 -27.18 -49.57 -44.80
C GLU A 12 -28.21 -48.45 -44.56
N THR A 13 -28.32 -47.61 -45.57
CA THR A 13 -29.18 -46.43 -45.77
C THR A 13 -30.63 -46.81 -46.12
N THR A 14 -31.62 -45.95 -45.83
CA THR A 14 -32.63 -45.49 -46.80
C THR A 14 -33.59 -44.43 -46.20
N GLU A 15 -33.86 -43.42 -47.01
CA GLU A 15 -34.80 -42.30 -46.89
C GLU A 15 -35.99 -42.64 -47.82
N VAL A 16 -37.27 -42.54 -47.44
CA VAL A 16 -38.25 -41.46 -47.72
C VAL A 16 -39.63 -42.17 -47.69
N ASP A 17 -40.69 -41.59 -47.09
CA ASP A 17 -41.95 -41.23 -47.76
C ASP A 17 -43.07 -40.75 -46.80
N GLU A 18 -43.92 -39.89 -47.35
CA GLU A 18 -44.94 -39.03 -46.75
C GLU A 18 -46.24 -39.75 -46.30
N GLY A 19 -46.97 -39.08 -45.40
CA GLY A 19 -48.44 -38.95 -45.51
C GLY A 19 -49.33 -39.67 -44.50
N VAL A 20 -50.24 -38.87 -43.90
CA VAL A 20 -51.64 -39.16 -43.47
C VAL A 20 -51.96 -38.75 -42.02
N VAL A 21 -52.89 -37.78 -41.91
CA VAL A 21 -53.64 -37.30 -40.71
C VAL A 21 -55.04 -37.92 -40.81
N PRO A 22 -55.73 -38.42 -39.74
CA PRO A 22 -56.48 -37.54 -38.80
C PRO A 22 -56.81 -38.08 -37.38
N GLY A 23 -57.24 -37.18 -36.48
CA GLY A 23 -58.04 -37.58 -35.31
C GLY A 23 -58.16 -36.59 -34.14
N ARG A 24 -58.99 -35.55 -34.27
CA ARG A 24 -59.49 -34.73 -33.14
C ARG A 24 -60.42 -35.55 -32.23
N ARG A 25 -60.17 -35.58 -30.91
CA ARG A 25 -61.23 -35.58 -29.88
C ARG A 25 -60.73 -35.10 -28.50
N GLN A 26 -61.30 -33.96 -28.09
CA GLN A 26 -61.73 -33.58 -26.73
C GLN A 26 -60.71 -33.45 -25.58
N PHE A 27 -60.28 -32.21 -25.31
CA PHE A 27 -60.10 -31.70 -23.94
C PHE A 27 -60.85 -30.36 -23.77
N ARG A 28 -62.18 -30.44 -23.65
CA ARG A 28 -63.02 -29.36 -23.07
C ARG A 28 -62.92 -29.49 -21.54
N ARG A 29 -61.92 -28.88 -20.90
CA ARG A 29 -61.89 -28.57 -19.45
C ARG A 29 -60.64 -27.76 -19.06
N ALA A 30 -60.52 -26.53 -19.56
CA ALA A 30 -59.53 -25.56 -19.06
C ALA A 30 -60.05 -24.10 -19.07
N GLY A 31 -61.33 -23.86 -19.38
CA GLY A 31 -61.90 -22.51 -19.50
C GLY A 31 -62.41 -21.90 -18.18
N ALA A 32 -62.46 -22.66 -17.08
CA ALA A 32 -63.12 -22.21 -15.85
C ALA A 32 -62.20 -21.47 -14.86
N PHE A 33 -60.86 -21.57 -15.01
CA PHE A 33 -59.90 -20.96 -14.07
C PHE A 33 -59.50 -19.52 -14.45
N PHE A 34 -59.72 -19.10 -15.69
CA PHE A 34 -59.33 -17.78 -16.21
C PHE A 34 -60.49 -16.77 -16.32
N ALA A 35 -61.73 -17.16 -15.96
CA ALA A 35 -62.92 -16.34 -16.08
C ALA A 35 -62.91 -15.00 -15.29
N PRO A 36 -62.34 -14.91 -14.07
CA PRO A 36 -62.30 -13.62 -13.36
C PRO A 36 -61.25 -12.66 -13.92
N VAL A 37 -60.13 -13.20 -14.42
CA VAL A 37 -59.02 -12.43 -15.03
C VAL A 37 -59.42 -11.90 -16.42
N SER A 38 -60.15 -12.68 -17.21
CA SER A 38 -60.64 -12.23 -18.53
C SER A 38 -61.70 -11.12 -18.40
N ARG A 39 -62.54 -11.16 -17.36
CA ARG A 39 -63.55 -10.13 -17.07
C ARG A 39 -62.97 -8.80 -16.57
N THR A 40 -61.81 -8.82 -15.92
CA THR A 40 -61.11 -7.58 -15.49
C THR A 40 -60.28 -6.99 -16.64
N LEU A 41 -59.62 -7.84 -17.44
CA LEU A 41 -58.86 -7.39 -18.61
C LEU A 41 -59.76 -6.79 -19.71
N GLY A 42 -60.98 -7.30 -19.90
CA GLY A 42 -61.95 -6.75 -20.88
C GLY A 42 -62.59 -5.41 -20.49
N LYS A 43 -62.37 -4.91 -19.27
CA LYS A 43 -62.82 -3.57 -18.82
C LYS A 43 -61.74 -2.50 -18.97
N ILE A 44 -60.50 -2.89 -19.27
CA ILE A 44 -59.44 -1.95 -19.61
C ILE A 44 -59.74 -1.49 -21.04
N PRO A 45 -59.95 -0.20 -21.30
CA PRO A 45 -60.17 0.29 -22.66
C PRO A 45 -58.96 -0.11 -23.51
N HIS A 46 -59.13 -1.12 -24.36
CA HIS A 46 -58.10 -1.52 -25.29
C HIS A 46 -57.97 -0.39 -26.32
N PRO A 47 -56.80 0.25 -26.46
CA PRO A 47 -56.61 1.25 -27.50
C PRO A 47 -56.95 0.57 -28.84
N PRO A 48 -57.76 1.19 -29.72
CA PRO A 48 -58.15 0.52 -30.94
C PRO A 48 -56.89 0.33 -31.78
N TRP A 49 -56.40 -0.91 -31.88
CA TRP A 49 -55.18 -1.29 -32.61
C TRP A 49 -55.24 -0.89 -34.10
N ARG A 50 -56.45 -0.60 -34.61
CA ARG A 50 -56.70 -0.11 -35.97
C ARG A 50 -56.81 1.41 -36.09
N SER A 51 -56.82 2.17 -34.99
CA SER A 51 -56.90 3.63 -35.02
C SER A 51 -55.51 4.25 -34.84
N ARG A 52 -55.21 5.31 -35.60
CA ARG A 52 -53.98 6.10 -35.43
C ARG A 52 -53.77 6.57 -33.99
N ARG A 53 -54.86 6.88 -33.26
CA ARG A 53 -54.83 7.29 -31.85
C ARG A 53 -54.48 6.14 -30.90
N GLY A 54 -55.00 4.94 -31.13
CA GLY A 54 -54.70 3.76 -30.29
C GLY A 54 -53.26 3.28 -30.44
N VAL A 55 -52.74 3.26 -31.67
CA VAL A 55 -51.32 2.95 -31.94
C VAL A 55 -50.41 4.00 -31.31
N PHE A 56 -50.78 5.29 -31.39
CA PHE A 56 -50.03 6.38 -30.73
C PHE A 56 -50.01 6.23 -29.21
N VAL A 57 -51.14 5.94 -28.56
CA VAL A 57 -51.19 5.72 -27.11
C VAL A 57 -50.34 4.52 -26.69
N LEU A 58 -50.39 3.40 -27.43
CA LEU A 58 -49.56 2.23 -27.15
C LEU A 58 -48.07 2.54 -27.31
N PHE A 59 -47.69 3.30 -28.34
CA PHE A 59 -46.32 3.76 -28.55
C PHE A 59 -45.86 4.65 -27.39
N VAL A 60 -46.67 5.61 -26.94
CA VAL A 60 -46.36 6.48 -25.80
C VAL A 60 -46.20 5.69 -24.51
N LEU A 61 -47.06 4.70 -24.25
CA LEU A 61 -46.94 3.84 -23.07
C LEU A 61 -45.69 2.96 -23.11
N PHE A 62 -45.37 2.36 -24.25
CA PHE A 62 -44.18 1.54 -24.42
C PHE A 62 -42.90 2.39 -24.34
N ALA A 63 -42.88 3.55 -24.99
CA ALA A 63 -41.78 4.50 -24.90
C ALA A 63 -41.63 5.04 -23.47
N GLY A 64 -42.74 5.35 -22.79
CA GLY A 64 -42.75 5.79 -21.39
C GLY A 64 -42.21 4.71 -20.44
N PHE A 65 -42.66 3.46 -20.59
CA PHE A 65 -42.13 2.33 -19.83
C PHE A 65 -40.65 2.10 -20.13
N GLY A 66 -40.26 2.12 -21.41
CA GLY A 66 -38.86 1.99 -21.83
C GLY A 66 -37.97 3.07 -21.24
N ALA A 67 -38.44 4.32 -21.21
CA ALA A 67 -37.73 5.44 -20.58
C ALA A 67 -37.59 5.25 -19.07
N VAL A 68 -38.66 4.88 -18.37
CA VAL A 68 -38.62 4.61 -16.92
C VAL A 68 -37.69 3.43 -16.61
N ALA A 69 -37.76 2.36 -17.38
CA ALA A 69 -36.89 1.19 -17.21
C ALA A 69 -35.42 1.54 -17.47
N ALA A 70 -35.13 2.34 -18.50
CA ALA A 70 -33.78 2.82 -18.80
C ALA A 70 -33.23 3.70 -17.68
N ILE A 71 -34.00 4.70 -17.23
CA ILE A 71 -33.61 5.59 -16.13
C ILE A 71 -33.41 4.80 -14.83
N GLY A 72 -34.34 3.91 -14.51
CA GLY A 72 -34.25 3.04 -13.34
C GLY A 72 -33.04 2.11 -13.40
N GLY A 73 -32.77 1.53 -14.58
CA GLY A 73 -31.59 0.69 -14.82
C GLY A 73 -30.29 1.45 -14.63
N VAL A 74 -30.13 2.62 -15.26
CA VAL A 74 -28.94 3.48 -15.11
C VAL A 74 -28.74 3.88 -13.65
N THR A 75 -29.81 4.28 -12.96
CA THR A 75 -29.75 4.64 -11.55
C THR A 75 -29.32 3.47 -10.67
N ALA A 76 -29.86 2.28 -10.91
CA ALA A 76 -29.48 1.06 -10.18
C ALA A 76 -28.03 0.67 -10.41
N VAL A 77 -27.53 0.82 -11.65
CA VAL A 77 -26.13 0.61 -12.00
C VAL A 77 -25.24 1.58 -11.22
N HIS A 78 -25.48 2.89 -11.32
CA HIS A 78 -24.67 3.87 -10.61
C HIS A 78 -24.70 3.68 -9.09
N TYR A 79 -25.85 3.36 -8.51
CA TYR A 79 -25.94 3.06 -7.08
C TYR A 79 -25.05 1.86 -6.71
N SER A 80 -25.10 0.80 -7.52
CA SER A 80 -24.33 -0.44 -7.31
C SER A 80 -22.81 -0.28 -7.47
N GLU A 81 -22.33 0.90 -7.87
CA GLU A 81 -20.93 1.25 -8.04
C GLU A 81 -20.38 2.08 -6.85
N THR A 82 -21.27 2.53 -5.96
CA THR A 82 -20.93 3.39 -4.82
C THR A 82 -20.41 2.62 -3.61
N SER A 83 -19.67 3.33 -2.76
CA SER A 83 -19.27 2.85 -1.43
C SER A 83 -20.46 2.50 -0.55
N SER A 84 -21.60 3.19 -0.71
CA SER A 84 -22.82 2.91 0.05
C SER A 84 -23.45 1.55 -0.27
N PHE A 85 -23.34 1.09 -1.53
CA PHE A 85 -23.79 -0.23 -1.93
C PHE A 85 -22.81 -1.31 -1.45
N CYS A 86 -21.52 -1.14 -1.75
CA CYS A 86 -20.48 -2.09 -1.34
C CYS A 86 -20.42 -2.26 0.18
N GLY A 87 -20.61 -1.16 0.93
CA GLY A 87 -20.62 -1.12 2.39
C GLY A 87 -21.83 -1.78 3.06
N ARG A 88 -22.80 -2.31 2.30
CA ARG A 88 -23.90 -3.11 2.88
C ARG A 88 -23.46 -4.48 3.35
N CYS A 89 -22.30 -4.95 2.89
CA CYS A 89 -21.73 -6.23 3.27
C CYS A 89 -20.68 -6.03 4.37
N HIS A 90 -20.86 -6.70 5.51
CA HIS A 90 -19.90 -6.64 6.63
C HIS A 90 -18.47 -7.08 6.24
N THR A 91 -18.34 -7.89 5.18
CA THR A 91 -17.03 -8.29 4.64
C THR A 91 -16.23 -7.13 4.06
N MET A 92 -16.91 -6.04 3.67
CA MET A 92 -16.31 -4.82 3.15
C MET A 92 -16.00 -3.78 4.23
N ASP A 93 -16.40 -3.99 5.49
CA ASP A 93 -16.17 -3.05 6.59
C ASP A 93 -14.72 -2.56 6.70
N PRO A 94 -13.68 -3.43 6.62
CA PRO A 94 -12.30 -2.97 6.73
C PRO A 94 -11.91 -1.99 5.62
N GLU A 95 -12.28 -2.30 4.37
CA GLU A 95 -11.93 -1.45 3.22
C GLU A 95 -12.80 -0.19 3.16
N LEU A 96 -14.06 -0.24 3.59
CA LEU A 96 -14.93 0.94 3.66
C LEU A 96 -14.42 1.97 4.67
N LYS A 97 -13.98 1.52 5.85
CA LYS A 97 -13.36 2.39 6.86
C LYS A 97 -12.09 3.04 6.33
N ALA A 98 -11.22 2.25 5.71
CA ALA A 98 -9.97 2.73 5.14
C ALA A 98 -10.21 3.69 3.95
N TYR A 99 -11.20 3.40 3.10
CA TYR A 99 -11.66 4.27 2.03
C TYR A 99 -12.14 5.62 2.55
N ALA A 100 -12.95 5.65 3.61
CA ALA A 100 -13.47 6.89 4.19
C ALA A 100 -12.36 7.83 4.73
N MET A 101 -11.20 7.27 5.07
CA MET A 101 -10.01 8.01 5.52
C MET A 101 -9.04 8.33 4.38
N SER A 102 -9.26 7.82 3.17
CA SER A 102 -8.31 7.94 2.07
C SER A 102 -8.49 9.25 1.29
N PRO A 103 -7.47 9.66 0.51
CA PRO A 103 -7.59 10.78 -0.43
C PRO A 103 -8.64 10.55 -1.53
N HIS A 104 -9.10 9.32 -1.72
CA HIS A 104 -10.03 8.91 -2.78
C HIS A 104 -11.46 8.68 -2.26
N LYS A 105 -11.80 9.12 -1.05
CA LYS A 105 -13.11 8.89 -0.42
C LYS A 105 -14.32 9.46 -1.18
N GLU A 106 -14.09 10.29 -2.20
CA GLU A 106 -15.13 10.87 -3.08
C GLU A 106 -15.19 10.18 -4.46
N VAL A 107 -14.33 9.19 -4.72
CA VAL A 107 -14.28 8.42 -5.97
C VAL A 107 -15.01 7.10 -5.77
N THR A 108 -15.98 6.76 -6.62
CA THR A 108 -16.77 5.54 -6.44
C THR A 108 -15.88 4.29 -6.55
N CYS A 109 -16.30 3.19 -5.90
CA CYS A 109 -15.54 1.94 -5.90
C CYS A 109 -15.29 1.44 -7.34
N ALA A 110 -16.27 1.61 -8.22
CA ALA A 110 -16.21 1.09 -9.58
C ALA A 110 -15.18 1.80 -10.47
N GLU A 111 -14.85 3.06 -10.21
CA GLU A 111 -13.81 3.77 -10.98
C GLU A 111 -12.43 3.09 -10.89
N CYS A 112 -12.20 2.34 -9.80
CA CYS A 112 -10.98 1.57 -9.59
C CYS A 112 -11.16 0.05 -9.73
N HIS A 113 -12.35 -0.49 -9.43
CA HIS A 113 -12.58 -1.95 -9.35
C HIS A 113 -13.41 -2.55 -10.49
N VAL A 114 -13.94 -1.74 -11.41
CA VAL A 114 -14.76 -2.21 -12.54
C VAL A 114 -14.14 -1.74 -13.85
N GLU A 115 -13.85 -2.69 -14.75
CA GLU A 115 -13.38 -2.37 -16.09
C GLU A 115 -14.46 -1.59 -16.86
N PRO A 116 -14.07 -0.57 -17.66
CA PRO A 116 -15.04 0.20 -18.43
C PRO A 116 -15.69 -0.64 -19.55
N GLY A 117 -16.89 -0.22 -19.94
CA GLY A 117 -17.64 -0.83 -21.04
C GLY A 117 -18.51 -2.03 -20.63
N ALA A 118 -19.29 -2.54 -21.58
CA ALA A 118 -20.31 -3.56 -21.31
C ALA A 118 -19.71 -4.89 -20.82
N ALA A 119 -18.56 -5.29 -21.35
CA ALA A 119 -17.88 -6.52 -20.93
C ALA A 119 -17.41 -6.44 -19.47
N GLY A 120 -16.78 -5.32 -19.09
CA GLY A 120 -16.34 -5.07 -17.72
C GLY A 120 -17.51 -5.02 -16.72
N PHE A 121 -18.61 -4.38 -17.11
CA PHE A 121 -19.86 -4.41 -16.34
C PHE A 121 -20.37 -5.84 -16.13
N ILE A 122 -20.49 -6.65 -17.19
CA ILE A 122 -20.96 -8.05 -17.08
C ILE A 122 -20.02 -8.87 -16.17
N LYS A 123 -18.70 -8.76 -16.37
CA LYS A 123 -17.69 -9.42 -15.53
C LYS A 123 -17.85 -9.03 -14.06
N ALA A 124 -18.00 -7.74 -13.78
CA ALA A 124 -18.22 -7.24 -12.42
C ALA A 124 -19.52 -7.78 -11.79
N LYS A 125 -20.62 -7.87 -12.53
CA LYS A 125 -21.89 -8.41 -12.00
C LYS A 125 -21.84 -9.93 -11.78
N LEU A 126 -21.17 -10.68 -12.65
CA LEU A 126 -20.95 -12.11 -12.42
C LEU A 126 -20.08 -12.35 -11.17
N ASN A 127 -18.98 -11.60 -11.03
CA ASN A 127 -18.11 -11.67 -9.86
C ASN A 127 -18.85 -11.25 -8.58
N GLY A 128 -19.62 -10.16 -8.62
CA GLY A 128 -20.46 -9.72 -7.50
C GLY A 128 -21.52 -10.75 -7.11
N THR A 129 -22.11 -11.45 -8.09
CA THR A 129 -23.07 -12.54 -7.82
C THR A 129 -22.40 -13.71 -7.11
N LYS A 130 -21.20 -14.11 -7.56
CA LYS A 130 -20.40 -15.13 -6.87
C LYS A 130 -20.07 -14.74 -5.43
N GLN A 131 -19.67 -13.49 -5.20
CA GLN A 131 -19.41 -12.98 -3.85
C GLN A 131 -20.67 -12.99 -2.99
N LEU A 132 -21.82 -12.57 -3.54
CA LEU A 132 -23.10 -12.60 -2.83
C LEU A 132 -23.48 -14.02 -2.42
N VAL A 133 -23.35 -15.00 -3.33
CA VAL A 133 -23.59 -16.42 -3.01
C VAL A 133 -22.66 -16.88 -1.89
N GLY A 134 -21.36 -16.57 -1.95
CA GLY A 134 -20.41 -16.91 -0.89
C GLY A 134 -20.77 -16.30 0.46
N ILE A 135 -21.23 -15.05 0.48
CA ILE A 135 -21.71 -14.39 1.71
C ILE A 135 -22.98 -15.07 2.25
N MET A 136 -23.94 -15.39 1.37
CA MET A 136 -25.19 -16.05 1.76
C MET A 136 -24.97 -17.47 2.29
N THR A 137 -23.99 -18.20 1.76
CA THR A 137 -23.65 -19.55 2.20
C THR A 137 -22.62 -19.58 3.34
N GLY A 138 -22.07 -18.42 3.73
CA GLY A 138 -20.98 -18.32 4.72
C GLY A 138 -19.64 -18.87 4.21
N GLN A 139 -19.50 -19.10 2.90
CA GLN A 139 -18.31 -19.67 2.28
C GLN A 139 -17.39 -18.57 1.73
N PHE A 140 -16.71 -17.86 2.64
CA PHE A 140 -15.68 -16.88 2.28
C PHE A 140 -14.52 -16.88 3.29
N PRO A 141 -13.29 -16.56 2.86
CA PRO A 141 -12.14 -16.49 3.76
C PRO A 141 -12.20 -15.27 4.68
N THR A 142 -11.65 -15.41 5.89
CA THR A 142 -11.44 -14.30 6.83
C THR A 142 -9.97 -14.29 7.29
N PRO A 143 -9.16 -13.27 6.95
CA PRO A 143 -9.48 -12.09 6.15
C PRO A 143 -9.67 -12.39 4.64
N ILE A 144 -10.35 -11.49 3.93
CA ILE A 144 -10.51 -11.59 2.47
C ILE A 144 -9.14 -11.38 1.81
N PRO A 145 -8.65 -12.30 0.96
CA PRO A 145 -7.38 -12.08 0.27
C PRO A 145 -7.53 -10.90 -0.71
N PRO A 146 -6.49 -10.06 -0.87
CA PRO A 146 -6.50 -9.07 -1.94
C PRO A 146 -6.60 -9.80 -3.29
N PRO A 147 -7.28 -9.21 -4.29
CA PRO A 147 -7.33 -9.79 -5.63
C PRO A 147 -5.92 -9.90 -6.22
N ASP A 148 -5.72 -10.82 -7.17
CA ASP A 148 -4.52 -10.74 -8.01
C ASP A 148 -4.59 -9.39 -8.75
N HIS A 149 -3.43 -8.76 -8.90
CA HIS A 149 -3.32 -7.52 -9.66
C HIS A 149 -3.86 -7.67 -11.10
N ALA A 150 -3.73 -8.87 -11.69
CA ALA A 150 -4.30 -9.18 -13.00
C ALA A 150 -5.85 -9.16 -13.05
N ASP A 151 -6.52 -9.23 -11.90
CA ASP A 151 -7.98 -9.15 -11.80
C ASP A 151 -8.50 -7.71 -11.66
N LEU A 152 -7.59 -6.74 -11.47
CA LEU A 152 -7.94 -5.32 -11.38
C LEU A 152 -7.99 -4.68 -12.78
N PRO A 153 -8.83 -3.63 -12.95
CA PRO A 153 -8.77 -2.81 -14.15
C PRO A 153 -7.37 -2.29 -14.42
N SER A 154 -7.03 -2.14 -15.70
CA SER A 154 -5.71 -1.63 -16.10
C SER A 154 -5.44 -0.25 -15.49
N VAL A 155 -4.17 0.08 -15.27
CA VAL A 155 -3.77 1.42 -14.80
C VAL A 155 -4.22 2.54 -15.74
N LYS A 156 -4.35 2.25 -17.05
CA LYS A 156 -4.90 3.19 -18.03
C LYS A 156 -6.38 3.49 -17.76
N ASP A 157 -7.15 2.47 -17.38
CA ASP A 157 -8.59 2.57 -17.18
C ASP A 157 -8.99 2.93 -15.74
N SER A 158 -8.04 3.03 -14.83
CA SER A 158 -8.24 3.42 -13.43
C SER A 158 -7.45 4.70 -13.10
N CYS A 159 -6.16 4.58 -12.82
CA CYS A 159 -5.33 5.67 -12.31
C CYS A 159 -5.14 6.81 -13.33
N LEU A 160 -4.81 6.47 -14.59
CA LEU A 160 -4.42 7.48 -15.59
C LEU A 160 -5.57 8.32 -16.14
N LYS A 161 -6.82 7.96 -15.82
CA LYS A 161 -7.98 8.83 -16.09
C LYS A 161 -7.91 10.15 -15.31
N CYS A 162 -7.35 10.10 -14.09
CA CYS A 162 -7.25 11.25 -13.19
C CYS A 162 -5.81 11.70 -12.95
N HIS A 163 -4.82 10.81 -13.09
CA HIS A 163 -3.41 11.08 -12.84
C HIS A 163 -2.56 10.91 -14.10
N SER A 164 -2.26 11.99 -14.80
CA SER A 164 -1.40 11.93 -15.99
C SER A 164 0.05 11.58 -15.63
N LEU A 165 0.59 10.52 -16.24
CA LEU A 165 1.98 10.11 -16.04
C LEU A 165 2.97 11.22 -16.43
N ASN A 166 2.67 11.97 -17.48
CA ASN A 166 3.50 13.09 -17.92
C ASN A 166 3.51 14.18 -16.86
N GLN A 167 2.36 14.58 -16.32
CA GLN A 167 2.28 15.64 -15.30
C GLN A 167 3.07 15.30 -14.02
N ILE A 168 3.12 14.01 -13.63
CA ILE A 168 3.80 13.58 -12.42
C ILE A 168 5.30 13.24 -12.63
N THR A 169 5.81 13.35 -13.86
CA THR A 169 7.20 13.00 -14.18
C THR A 169 7.96 14.03 -15.02
N GLU A 170 7.29 14.89 -15.79
CA GLU A 170 7.92 15.94 -16.57
C GLU A 170 8.73 16.88 -15.67
N ASN A 171 9.91 17.30 -16.15
CA ASN A 171 10.86 18.17 -15.43
C ASN A 171 11.26 17.68 -14.02
N GLY A 172 11.21 16.36 -13.78
CA GLY A 172 11.51 15.78 -12.47
C GLY A 172 10.28 15.62 -11.55
N GLY A 173 9.09 16.01 -12.01
CA GLY A 173 7.85 15.93 -11.26
C GLY A 173 7.86 16.77 -9.97
N PRO A 174 6.76 16.72 -9.18
CA PRO A 174 6.72 17.41 -7.91
C PRO A 174 7.65 16.75 -6.90
N VAL A 175 8.52 17.55 -6.28
CA VAL A 175 9.26 17.12 -5.09
C VAL A 175 8.30 17.14 -3.90
N LYS A 176 8.25 16.06 -3.12
CA LYS A 176 7.35 15.93 -1.97
C LYS A 176 8.14 15.98 -0.68
N LEU A 177 7.92 17.00 0.13
CA LEU A 177 8.37 17.02 1.52
C LEU A 177 7.35 16.27 2.38
N VAL A 178 7.80 15.21 3.03
CA VAL A 178 7.04 14.47 4.03
C VAL A 178 7.55 14.88 5.41
N LEU A 179 6.68 15.58 6.15
CA LEU A 179 6.87 15.88 7.56
C LEU A 179 6.00 14.93 8.38
N ARG A 180 6.58 14.31 9.41
CA ARG A 180 5.87 13.42 10.33
C ARG A 180 6.24 13.75 11.77
N PRO A 181 5.26 14.04 12.65
CA PRO A 181 5.53 14.03 14.07
C PRO A 181 5.86 12.60 14.51
N ARG A 182 6.78 12.48 15.46
CA ARG A 182 7.21 11.22 16.05
C ARG A 182 7.30 11.40 17.55
N TYR A 183 6.89 10.39 18.31
CA TYR A 183 7.06 10.36 19.75
C TYR A 183 7.87 9.12 20.11
N ARG A 184 8.94 9.31 20.88
CA ARG A 184 9.75 8.20 21.40
C ARG A 184 8.94 7.34 22.37
N LEU A 185 9.38 6.09 22.54
CA LEU A 185 8.77 5.13 23.48
C LEU A 185 9.30 5.30 24.92
N ASP A 186 9.77 6.49 25.27
CA ASP A 186 10.34 6.84 26.57
C ASP A 186 9.28 7.43 27.52
N GLU A 187 9.67 7.68 28.77
CA GLU A 187 8.75 8.18 29.80
C GLU A 187 8.15 9.53 29.41
N THR A 188 8.98 10.43 28.89
CA THR A 188 8.58 11.79 28.51
C THR A 188 7.89 11.89 27.16
N ASN A 189 7.69 10.77 26.46
CA ASN A 189 7.18 10.71 25.09
C ASN A 189 7.86 11.77 24.20
N THR A 190 9.19 11.76 24.16
CA THR A 190 9.98 12.85 23.55
C THR A 190 9.52 13.10 22.11
N ARG A 191 9.05 14.32 21.83
CA ARG A 191 8.56 14.73 20.51
C ARG A 191 9.73 15.01 19.58
N GLU A 192 9.65 14.44 18.40
CA GLU A 192 10.54 14.64 17.29
C GLU A 192 9.72 14.96 16.03
N SER A 193 10.37 15.57 15.05
CA SER A 193 9.81 15.71 13.71
C SER A 193 10.76 15.08 12.71
N VAL A 194 10.24 14.20 11.87
CA VAL A 194 11.01 13.58 10.79
C VAL A 194 10.63 14.25 9.47
N ALA A 195 11.63 14.78 8.78
CA ALA A 195 11.49 15.35 7.45
C ALA A 195 12.20 14.47 6.41
N VAL A 196 11.47 14.07 5.39
CA VAL A 196 11.98 13.30 4.25
C VAL A 196 11.58 14.00 2.96
N LEU A 197 12.54 14.31 2.11
CA LEU A 197 12.28 14.82 0.78
C LEU A 197 12.27 13.65 -0.21
N LEU A 198 11.10 13.33 -0.74
CA LEU A 198 10.93 12.36 -1.82
C LEU A 198 10.99 13.09 -3.17
N ARG A 199 11.56 12.41 -4.16
CA ARG A 199 11.67 12.92 -5.54
C ARG A 199 11.05 11.91 -6.51
N PRO A 200 9.71 11.77 -6.56
CA PRO A 200 9.08 10.72 -7.35
C PRO A 200 9.41 10.77 -8.84
N GLY A 201 9.48 11.96 -9.45
CA GLY A 201 9.89 12.12 -10.85
C GLY A 201 11.39 12.34 -11.08
N GLY A 202 12.20 12.47 -10.02
CA GLY A 202 13.63 12.78 -10.11
C GLY A 202 13.92 14.28 -10.08
N LEU A 203 14.97 14.72 -10.77
CA LEU A 203 15.34 16.15 -10.92
C LEU A 203 15.48 16.56 -12.41
N GLY A 204 14.76 15.86 -13.30
CA GLY A 204 14.84 16.05 -14.75
C GLY A 204 16.03 15.33 -15.39
N GLU A 205 15.95 15.10 -16.71
CA GLU A 205 16.93 14.30 -17.47
C GLU A 205 18.37 14.82 -17.35
N ALA A 206 18.56 16.14 -17.36
CA ALA A 206 19.87 16.78 -17.26
C ALA A 206 20.59 16.52 -15.92
N SER A 207 19.86 16.17 -14.86
CA SER A 207 20.43 15.89 -13.54
C SER A 207 21.01 14.48 -13.41
N GLY A 208 20.62 13.55 -14.29
CA GLY A 208 20.90 12.12 -14.16
C GLY A 208 20.22 11.43 -12.96
N VAL A 209 19.51 12.16 -12.10
CA VAL A 209 18.83 11.64 -10.91
C VAL A 209 17.44 11.13 -11.30
N ARG A 210 17.28 9.81 -11.30
CA ARG A 210 16.00 9.13 -11.59
C ARG A 210 15.14 9.08 -10.33
N GLY A 211 13.85 9.34 -10.47
CA GLY A 211 12.87 9.17 -9.39
C GLY A 211 12.21 7.79 -9.41
N VAL A 212 11.42 7.47 -8.37
CA VAL A 212 10.72 6.18 -8.26
C VAL A 212 9.73 5.91 -9.41
N HIS A 213 9.15 6.95 -10.03
CA HIS A 213 8.27 6.78 -11.20
C HIS A 213 9.01 6.30 -12.45
N TRP A 214 10.35 6.26 -12.45
CA TRP A 214 11.12 5.66 -13.52
C TRP A 214 10.65 4.24 -13.87
N HIS A 215 10.18 3.47 -12.89
CA HIS A 215 9.70 2.10 -13.09
C HIS A 215 8.49 1.99 -14.02
N VAL A 216 7.63 3.02 -14.07
CA VAL A 216 6.44 3.07 -14.93
C VAL A 216 6.67 3.90 -16.20
N GLN A 217 7.83 4.56 -16.33
CA GLN A 217 8.29 5.21 -17.56
C GLN A 217 9.10 4.27 -18.46
N GLN A 218 9.44 3.08 -17.96
CA GLN A 218 10.21 2.05 -18.65
C GLN A 218 9.42 0.74 -18.63
N THR A 219 9.87 -0.23 -19.43
CA THR A 219 9.33 -1.58 -19.35
C THR A 219 10.14 -2.36 -18.31
N VAL A 220 9.60 -2.45 -17.09
CA VAL A 220 10.14 -3.28 -16.02
C VAL A 220 9.19 -4.45 -15.79
N THR A 221 9.69 -5.67 -15.86
CA THR A 221 8.94 -6.86 -15.47
C THR A 221 9.58 -7.51 -14.26
N TYR A 222 8.77 -8.16 -13.44
CA TYR A 222 9.24 -8.91 -12.29
C TYR A 222 8.57 -10.28 -12.24
N THR A 223 9.27 -11.25 -11.65
CA THR A 223 8.79 -12.63 -11.50
C THR A 223 8.71 -12.99 -10.02
N SER A 224 7.57 -13.54 -9.61
CA SER A 224 7.28 -13.89 -8.22
C SER A 224 6.31 -15.07 -8.12
N LYS A 225 6.53 -15.97 -7.15
CA LYS A 225 5.53 -16.97 -6.71
C LYS A 225 4.43 -16.36 -5.85
N ASP A 226 4.75 -15.29 -5.13
CA ASP A 226 3.81 -14.60 -4.27
C ASP A 226 2.88 -13.74 -5.13
N VAL A 227 1.57 -13.97 -4.99
CA VAL A 227 0.50 -13.18 -5.61
C VAL A 227 0.54 -11.72 -5.15
N ARG A 228 0.97 -11.46 -3.92
CA ARG A 228 1.15 -10.11 -3.37
C ARG A 228 2.51 -9.50 -3.71
N ALA A 229 3.35 -10.25 -4.43
CA ALA A 229 4.69 -9.88 -4.87
C ALA A 229 5.53 -9.24 -3.75
N GLN A 230 5.50 -9.78 -2.52
CA GLN A 230 6.33 -9.31 -1.40
C GLN A 230 7.75 -9.89 -1.44
N LYS A 231 7.95 -10.95 -2.21
CA LYS A 231 9.25 -11.49 -2.61
C LYS A 231 9.32 -11.48 -4.13
N ILE A 232 10.36 -10.89 -4.69
CA ILE A 232 10.61 -10.86 -6.13
C ILE A 232 11.92 -11.62 -6.37
N ASP A 233 11.90 -12.53 -7.33
CA ASP A 233 12.99 -13.48 -7.56
C ASP A 233 13.79 -13.14 -8.83
N LEU A 234 13.15 -12.49 -9.79
CA LEU A 234 13.76 -12.01 -11.03
C LEU A 234 13.18 -10.63 -11.39
N VAL A 235 14.04 -9.73 -11.84
CA VAL A 235 13.68 -8.44 -12.40
C VAL A 235 14.29 -8.30 -13.78
N GLU A 236 13.49 -7.95 -14.77
CA GLU A 236 13.96 -7.63 -16.11
C GLU A 236 13.59 -6.19 -16.45
N PHE A 237 14.54 -5.48 -17.05
CA PHE A 237 14.39 -4.10 -17.47
C PHE A 237 14.72 -4.03 -18.95
N LYS A 238 13.83 -3.44 -19.75
CA LYS A 238 14.07 -3.10 -21.15
C LYS A 238 14.08 -1.58 -21.31
N ALA A 239 15.23 -1.06 -21.73
CA ALA A 239 15.43 0.34 -22.03
C ALA A 239 14.76 0.73 -23.36
N LYS A 240 14.55 2.04 -23.56
CA LYS A 240 14.04 2.60 -24.83
C LYS A 240 14.93 2.29 -26.04
N ASP A 241 16.24 2.14 -25.84
CA ASP A 241 17.20 1.77 -26.88
C ASP A 241 17.19 0.26 -27.22
N GLY A 242 16.32 -0.52 -26.57
CA GLY A 242 16.20 -1.97 -26.76
C GLY A 242 17.11 -2.80 -25.86
N THR A 243 18.01 -2.18 -25.09
CA THR A 243 18.91 -2.90 -24.17
C THR A 243 18.13 -3.53 -23.03
N THR A 244 18.32 -4.83 -22.82
CA THR A 244 17.73 -5.56 -21.70
C THR A 244 18.75 -5.83 -20.61
N LYS A 245 18.37 -5.63 -19.35
CA LYS A 245 19.13 -6.07 -18.17
C LYS A 245 18.26 -7.00 -17.34
N GLN A 246 18.89 -8.03 -16.77
CA GLN A 246 18.23 -8.98 -15.88
C GLN A 246 18.96 -8.98 -14.54
N TYR A 247 18.20 -9.07 -13.45
CA TYR A 247 18.71 -9.18 -12.11
C TYR A 247 18.01 -10.35 -11.41
N ILE A 248 18.79 -11.29 -10.89
CA ILE A 248 18.29 -12.47 -10.16
C ILE A 248 18.57 -12.31 -8.67
N ALA A 249 17.59 -12.68 -7.84
CA ALA A 249 17.77 -12.73 -6.39
C ALA A 249 18.85 -13.77 -6.04
N GLY A 250 19.82 -13.40 -5.20
CA GLY A 250 20.93 -14.27 -4.85
C GLY A 250 20.51 -15.60 -4.20
N THR A 251 19.35 -15.63 -3.53
CA THR A 251 18.78 -16.84 -2.93
C THR A 251 18.26 -17.86 -3.95
N GLU A 252 18.06 -17.46 -5.20
CA GLU A 252 17.55 -18.33 -6.27
C GLU A 252 18.67 -18.83 -7.21
N VAL A 253 19.93 -18.45 -6.94
CA VAL A 253 21.09 -18.82 -7.73
C VAL A 253 21.65 -20.15 -7.22
N SER A 254 21.66 -21.16 -8.09
CA SER A 254 22.27 -22.46 -7.80
C SER A 254 23.76 -22.45 -8.16
N VAL A 255 24.10 -21.94 -9.36
CA VAL A 255 25.48 -21.90 -9.89
C VAL A 255 25.76 -20.50 -10.44
N SER A 256 26.68 -19.76 -9.82
CA SER A 256 26.99 -18.36 -10.16
C SER A 256 27.52 -18.16 -11.59
N THR A 257 28.20 -19.17 -12.15
CA THR A 257 28.79 -19.13 -13.49
C THR A 257 27.82 -19.54 -14.61
N ASP A 258 26.64 -20.05 -14.29
CA ASP A 258 25.57 -20.32 -15.25
C ASP A 258 24.19 -20.30 -14.57
N VAL A 259 23.54 -19.15 -14.60
CA VAL A 259 22.19 -18.95 -14.01
C VAL A 259 21.06 -19.11 -15.02
N LYS A 260 21.34 -19.50 -16.27
CA LYS A 260 20.27 -19.72 -17.27
C LYS A 260 19.25 -20.76 -16.81
N PRO A 261 19.64 -21.92 -16.25
CA PRO A 261 18.68 -22.90 -15.74
C PRO A 261 17.82 -22.34 -14.60
N ASP A 262 18.40 -21.52 -13.72
CA ASP A 262 17.68 -20.87 -12.63
C ASP A 262 16.64 -19.88 -13.18
N ILE A 263 17.00 -19.04 -14.14
CA ILE A 263 16.09 -18.08 -14.77
C ILE A 263 14.94 -18.78 -15.49
N GLU A 264 15.22 -19.82 -16.29
CA GLU A 264 14.18 -20.58 -16.98
C GLU A 264 13.25 -21.28 -15.99
N ARG A 265 13.78 -21.85 -14.90
CA ARG A 265 12.98 -22.39 -13.79
C ARG A 265 12.06 -21.31 -13.20
N LEU A 266 12.57 -20.10 -12.96
CA LEU A 266 11.76 -19.01 -12.40
C LEU A 266 10.64 -18.60 -13.37
N LYS A 267 10.95 -18.41 -14.65
CA LYS A 267 9.96 -18.01 -15.67
C LYS A 267 8.88 -19.05 -15.93
N THR A 268 9.20 -20.34 -15.80
CA THR A 268 8.24 -21.44 -16.00
C THR A 268 7.42 -21.76 -14.76
N SER A 269 7.98 -21.60 -13.56
CA SER A 269 7.31 -21.99 -12.31
C SER A 269 6.65 -20.84 -11.55
N GLN A 270 6.80 -19.60 -12.01
CA GLN A 270 6.30 -18.40 -11.33
C GLN A 270 5.60 -17.45 -12.31
N THR A 271 4.89 -16.47 -11.76
CA THR A 271 4.18 -15.47 -12.56
C THR A 271 5.09 -14.29 -12.86
N THR A 272 5.24 -13.94 -14.13
CA THR A 272 5.91 -12.71 -14.58
C THR A 272 4.88 -11.62 -14.85
N ARG A 273 5.06 -10.45 -14.25
CA ARG A 273 4.14 -9.30 -14.35
C ARG A 273 4.90 -8.07 -14.84
N LEU A 274 4.20 -7.19 -15.57
CA LEU A 274 4.68 -5.85 -15.87
C LEU A 274 4.48 -4.97 -14.64
N MET A 275 5.52 -4.24 -14.25
CA MET A 275 5.45 -3.28 -13.15
C MET A 275 4.57 -2.09 -13.56
N ASP A 276 3.59 -1.74 -12.73
CA ASP A 276 2.75 -0.57 -12.91
C ASP A 276 2.52 0.23 -11.62
N CYS A 277 1.56 1.16 -11.64
CA CYS A 277 1.29 2.04 -10.51
C CYS A 277 0.84 1.29 -9.26
N ILE A 278 0.06 0.21 -9.40
CA ILE A 278 -0.54 -0.50 -8.26
C ILE A 278 0.50 -1.33 -7.53
N ASP A 279 1.56 -1.81 -8.18
CA ASP A 279 2.64 -2.55 -7.51
C ASP A 279 3.26 -1.76 -6.34
N CYS A 280 3.26 -0.42 -6.45
CA CYS A 280 3.73 0.50 -5.41
C CYS A 280 2.58 1.18 -4.65
N HIS A 281 1.50 1.58 -5.34
CA HIS A 281 0.35 2.29 -4.77
C HIS A 281 -0.82 1.36 -4.41
N ASN A 282 -0.52 0.13 -3.99
CA ASN A 282 -1.48 -0.98 -3.82
C ASN A 282 -2.58 -0.75 -2.77
N ARG A 283 -2.47 0.31 -1.96
CA ARG A 283 -3.45 0.69 -0.93
C ARG A 283 -3.94 2.13 -1.04
N VAL A 284 -3.66 2.84 -2.14
CA VAL A 284 -3.91 4.28 -2.24
C VAL A 284 -5.38 4.69 -2.06
N GLY A 285 -6.33 3.82 -2.42
CA GLY A 285 -7.77 4.06 -2.28
C GLY A 285 -8.33 3.76 -0.89
N HIS A 286 -7.61 2.99 -0.08
CA HIS A 286 -8.08 2.43 1.20
C HIS A 286 -6.87 2.10 2.09
N ALA A 287 -6.04 3.12 2.36
CA ALA A 287 -4.83 2.99 3.17
C ALA A 287 -5.19 2.91 4.65
N VAL A 288 -4.43 2.11 5.40
CA VAL A 288 -4.59 1.97 6.85
C VAL A 288 -3.30 2.38 7.52
N ALA A 289 -3.37 3.38 8.42
CA ALA A 289 -2.22 3.80 9.19
C ALA A 289 -1.73 2.68 10.11
N SER A 290 -0.42 2.62 10.32
CA SER A 290 0.14 1.75 11.36
C SER A 290 -0.29 2.23 12.75
N PRO A 291 -0.39 1.36 13.76
CA PRO A 291 -0.69 1.76 15.14
C PRO A 291 0.25 2.87 15.64
N ASP A 292 1.52 2.74 15.29
CA ASP A 292 2.55 3.71 15.64
C ASP A 292 2.29 5.09 15.00
N GLN A 293 2.00 5.14 13.70
CA GLN A 293 1.63 6.36 13.01
C GLN A 293 0.34 6.98 13.56
N ALA A 294 -0.70 6.16 13.79
CA ALA A 294 -1.98 6.62 14.30
C ALA A 294 -1.86 7.26 15.69
N VAL A 295 -1.01 6.69 16.57
CA VAL A 295 -0.74 7.28 17.88
C VAL A 295 0.07 8.57 17.78
N ASP A 296 1.09 8.66 16.91
CA ASP A 296 1.82 9.91 16.72
C ASP A 296 0.92 11.04 16.23
N GLU A 297 0.04 10.75 15.28
CA GLU A 297 -0.93 11.71 14.74
C GLU A 297 -1.94 12.14 15.83
N ALA A 298 -2.42 11.21 16.64
CA ALA A 298 -3.32 11.50 17.76
C ALA A 298 -2.64 12.33 18.87
N MET A 299 -1.38 12.04 19.19
CA MET A 299 -0.58 12.81 20.15
C MET A 299 -0.27 14.21 19.62
N ALA A 300 0.11 14.32 18.35
CA ALA A 300 0.34 15.61 17.70
C ALA A 300 -0.92 16.48 17.64
N ALA A 301 -2.09 15.85 17.52
CA ALA A 301 -3.40 16.49 17.58
C ALA A 301 -3.91 16.76 19.01
N GLY A 302 -3.13 16.43 20.05
CA GLY A 302 -3.51 16.61 21.46
C GLY A 302 -4.64 15.70 21.95
N LYS A 303 -4.99 14.67 21.18
CA LYS A 303 -6.04 13.70 21.54
C LYS A 303 -5.54 12.65 22.54
N ILE A 304 -4.25 12.34 22.48
CA ILE A 304 -3.52 11.57 23.50
C ILE A 304 -2.49 12.53 24.12
N SER A 305 -2.56 12.77 25.43
CA SER A 305 -1.66 13.73 26.07
C SER A 305 -0.26 13.15 26.24
N ALA A 306 0.75 13.86 25.73
CA ALA A 306 2.17 13.49 25.91
C ALA A 306 2.66 13.67 27.36
N ASP A 307 1.90 14.32 28.23
CA ASP A 307 2.24 14.48 29.65
C ASP A 307 2.05 13.18 30.45
N LEU A 308 1.40 12.18 29.85
CA LEU A 308 1.17 10.89 30.47
C LEU A 308 2.41 9.97 30.28
N PRO A 309 3.07 9.53 31.36
CA PRO A 309 4.32 8.79 31.26
C PRO A 309 4.18 7.50 30.47
N PHE A 310 5.02 7.32 29.44
CA PHE A 310 5.02 6.16 28.53
C PHE A 310 3.70 5.91 27.76
N VAL A 311 2.80 6.89 27.67
CA VAL A 311 1.52 6.68 26.96
C VAL A 311 1.71 6.25 25.51
N LYS A 312 2.75 6.73 24.83
CA LYS A 312 3.09 6.32 23.46
C LYS A 312 3.37 4.82 23.37
N ARG A 313 4.24 4.31 24.25
CA ARG A 313 4.60 2.88 24.32
C ARG A 313 3.37 2.03 24.59
N ASP A 314 2.60 2.39 25.61
CA ASP A 314 1.47 1.57 26.07
C ASP A 314 0.32 1.60 25.04
N SER A 315 0.07 2.76 24.41
CA SER A 315 -0.90 2.91 23.31
C SER A 315 -0.55 2.05 22.10
N VAL A 316 0.70 2.08 21.65
CA VAL A 316 1.15 1.28 20.51
C VAL A 316 1.10 -0.22 20.82
N ALA A 317 1.43 -0.62 22.05
CA ALA A 317 1.33 -2.02 22.48
C ALA A 317 -0.13 -2.51 22.45
N LEU A 318 -1.05 -1.73 23.02
CA LEU A 318 -2.48 -2.04 23.03
C LEU A 318 -3.04 -2.16 21.60
N LEU A 319 -2.77 -1.20 20.72
CA LEU A 319 -3.29 -1.21 19.35
C LEU A 319 -2.68 -2.32 18.47
N ASN A 320 -1.53 -2.88 18.83
CA ASN A 320 -0.95 -4.06 18.18
C ASN A 320 -1.49 -5.38 18.74
N GLY A 321 -2.29 -5.33 19.81
CA GLY A 321 -2.98 -6.48 20.38
C GLY A 321 -3.93 -7.14 19.38
N THR A 322 -4.11 -8.45 19.51
CA THR A 322 -5.07 -9.21 18.70
C THR A 322 -6.30 -9.51 19.56
N TYR A 323 -7.42 -8.87 19.23
CA TYR A 323 -8.68 -9.00 19.96
C TYR A 323 -9.72 -9.72 19.12
N GLN A 324 -10.57 -10.54 19.76
CA GLN A 324 -11.62 -11.30 19.06
C GLN A 324 -12.84 -10.44 18.71
N SER A 325 -13.08 -9.37 19.46
CA SER A 325 -14.18 -8.42 19.25
C SER A 325 -13.73 -6.99 19.58
N LEU A 326 -14.54 -6.01 19.17
CA LEU A 326 -14.32 -4.61 19.58
C LEU A 326 -14.53 -4.43 21.09
N ASP A 327 -15.45 -5.17 21.70
CA ASP A 327 -15.70 -5.07 23.16
C ASP A 327 -14.51 -5.55 23.99
N LEU A 328 -13.86 -6.64 23.57
CA LEU A 328 -12.64 -7.13 24.22
C LEU A 328 -11.45 -6.18 24.01
N ALA A 329 -11.38 -5.50 22.86
CA ALA A 329 -10.40 -4.45 22.64
C ALA A 329 -10.68 -3.25 23.58
N ASP A 330 -11.93 -2.84 23.70
CA ASP A 330 -12.36 -1.74 24.57
C ASP A 330 -12.08 -2.02 26.04
N GLU A 331 -12.30 -3.26 26.51
CA GLU A 331 -11.96 -3.72 27.85
C GLU A 331 -10.45 -3.64 28.08
N ALA A 332 -9.65 -4.13 27.13
CA ALA A 332 -8.19 -4.06 27.21
C ALA A 332 -7.69 -2.60 27.25
N PHE A 333 -8.29 -1.71 26.46
CA PHE A 333 -7.92 -0.29 26.47
C PHE A 333 -8.34 0.39 27.77
N ALA A 334 -9.49 0.03 28.35
CA ALA A 334 -9.90 0.51 29.67
C ALA A 334 -8.90 0.09 30.77
N GLY A 335 -8.23 -1.06 30.60
CA GLY A 335 -7.14 -1.53 31.45
C GLY A 335 -5.94 -0.58 31.55
N LEU A 336 -5.79 0.38 30.63
CA LEU A 336 -4.77 1.43 30.73
C LEU A 336 -4.92 2.22 32.04
N ARG A 337 -6.16 2.47 32.48
CA ARG A 337 -6.43 3.16 33.75
C ARG A 337 -5.89 2.38 34.96
N ALA A 338 -6.08 1.06 34.98
CA ALA A 338 -5.53 0.20 36.02
C ALA A 338 -3.99 0.21 36.01
N THR A 339 -3.38 0.27 34.83
CA THR A 339 -1.93 0.42 34.68
C THR A 339 -1.42 1.71 35.33
N TYR A 340 -2.10 2.84 35.10
CA TYR A 340 -1.77 4.11 35.76
C TYR A 340 -2.05 4.08 37.27
N ALA A 341 -3.13 3.44 37.72
CA ALA A 341 -3.41 3.27 39.15
C ALA A 341 -2.29 2.52 39.88
N ALA A 342 -1.77 1.46 39.26
CA ALA A 342 -0.73 0.62 39.84
C ALA A 342 0.67 1.26 39.79
N LYS A 343 1.04 1.90 38.67
CA LYS A 343 2.40 2.39 38.45
C LYS A 343 2.59 3.88 38.73
N TYR A 344 1.56 4.69 38.53
CA TYR A 344 1.61 6.15 38.61
C TYR A 344 0.38 6.74 39.33
N PRO A 345 0.12 6.38 40.61
CA PRO A 345 -1.09 6.79 41.31
C PRO A 345 -1.27 8.31 41.42
N LEU A 346 -0.17 9.07 41.54
CA LEU A 346 -0.20 10.54 41.53
C LEU A 346 -0.58 11.12 40.18
N VAL A 347 -0.13 10.49 39.08
CA VAL A 347 -0.52 10.88 37.71
C VAL A 347 -1.99 10.59 37.50
N LEU A 348 -2.49 9.42 37.92
CA LEU A 348 -3.92 9.11 37.84
C LEU A 348 -4.79 10.18 38.54
N LYS A 349 -4.38 10.62 39.74
CA LYS A 349 -5.11 11.65 40.48
C LYS A 349 -5.10 13.01 39.80
N SER A 350 -4.00 13.39 39.16
CA SER A 350 -3.80 14.72 38.55
C SER A 350 -4.20 14.81 37.07
N HIS A 351 -4.21 13.69 36.35
CA HIS A 351 -4.40 13.62 34.90
C HIS A 351 -5.51 12.62 34.51
N ASP A 352 -6.49 12.42 35.39
CA ASP A 352 -7.61 11.48 35.20
C ASP A 352 -8.33 11.68 33.85
N VAL A 353 -8.61 12.95 33.53
CA VAL A 353 -9.30 13.36 32.31
C VAL A 353 -8.47 13.01 31.08
N GLN A 354 -7.16 13.23 31.11
CA GLN A 354 -6.24 12.94 30.01
C GLN A 354 -6.12 11.43 29.78
N ILE A 355 -6.13 10.63 30.85
CA ILE A 355 -6.12 9.17 30.77
C ILE A 355 -7.41 8.68 30.09
N ASN A 356 -8.57 9.16 30.55
CA ASN A 356 -9.86 8.76 29.96
C ASN A 356 -9.96 9.18 28.48
N LYS A 357 -9.55 10.41 28.14
CA LYS A 357 -9.47 10.88 26.74
C LYS A 357 -8.56 10.00 25.89
N SER A 358 -7.41 9.59 26.42
CA SER A 358 -6.48 8.70 25.71
C SER A 358 -7.11 7.32 25.47
N ILE A 359 -7.81 6.76 26.45
CA ILE A 359 -8.54 5.49 26.31
C ILE A 359 -9.61 5.60 25.21
N ASP A 360 -10.42 6.66 25.23
CA ASP A 360 -11.47 6.88 24.22
C ASP A 360 -10.87 7.05 22.82
N GLU A 361 -9.73 7.74 22.70
CA GLU A 361 -9.03 7.89 21.44
C GLU A 361 -8.44 6.56 20.94
N LEU A 362 -7.90 5.70 21.83
CA LEU A 362 -7.45 4.35 21.45
C LEU A 362 -8.59 3.49 20.92
N LYS A 363 -9.75 3.52 21.59
CA LYS A 363 -10.99 2.86 21.14
C LYS A 363 -11.41 3.34 19.76
N ARG A 364 -11.30 4.64 19.49
CA ARG A 364 -11.60 5.24 18.18
C ARG A 364 -10.59 4.79 17.12
N ILE A 365 -9.29 4.87 17.41
CA ILE A 365 -8.22 4.47 16.49
C ILE A 365 -8.39 3.00 16.11
N TYR A 366 -8.60 2.10 17.08
CA TYR A 366 -8.73 0.67 16.81
C TYR A 366 -9.90 0.35 15.89
N ARG A 367 -11.05 1.01 16.07
CA ARG A 367 -12.22 0.86 15.19
C ARG A 367 -11.94 1.27 13.74
N LEU A 368 -11.00 2.20 13.52
CA LEU A 368 -10.61 2.68 12.19
C LEU A 368 -9.57 1.78 11.51
N ILE A 369 -8.65 1.19 12.28
CA ILE A 369 -7.52 0.42 11.73
C ILE A 369 -7.67 -1.10 11.87
N ALA A 370 -8.72 -1.57 12.55
CA ALA A 370 -8.99 -2.98 12.75
C ALA A 370 -10.48 -3.33 12.64
N THR A 371 -10.74 -4.56 12.21
CA THR A 371 -12.05 -5.21 12.14
C THR A 371 -11.88 -6.65 12.60
N PRO A 372 -12.04 -6.92 13.93
CA PRO A 372 -11.85 -8.25 14.52
C PRO A 372 -12.64 -9.37 13.87
N THR A 373 -13.91 -9.11 13.51
CA THR A 373 -14.81 -10.07 12.85
C THR A 373 -14.27 -10.56 11.52
N MET A 374 -13.52 -9.72 10.80
CA MET A 374 -12.86 -10.06 9.54
C MET A 374 -11.39 -10.45 9.72
N LYS A 375 -10.88 -10.49 10.96
CA LYS A 375 -9.46 -10.73 11.28
C LYS A 375 -8.52 -9.76 10.54
N VAL A 376 -8.98 -8.53 10.31
CA VAL A 376 -8.20 -7.47 9.67
C VAL A 376 -7.69 -6.49 10.72
N GLN A 377 -6.42 -6.13 10.59
CA GLN A 377 -5.71 -5.12 11.37
C GLN A 377 -4.70 -4.43 10.44
N ALA A 378 -4.08 -3.33 10.89
CA ALA A 378 -3.17 -2.52 10.08
C ALA A 378 -2.05 -3.32 9.36
N LYS A 379 -1.59 -4.43 9.94
CA LYS A 379 -0.55 -5.31 9.34
C LYS A 379 -1.07 -6.42 8.42
N THR A 380 -2.38 -6.61 8.27
CA THR A 380 -2.96 -7.74 7.54
C THR A 380 -2.64 -7.72 6.04
N TYR A 381 -2.57 -6.52 5.46
CA TYR A 381 -2.27 -6.31 4.06
C TYR A 381 -1.09 -5.35 3.93
N PRO A 382 -0.04 -5.71 3.17
CA PRO A 382 1.14 -4.86 3.01
C PRO A 382 0.80 -3.56 2.28
N ASP A 383 1.45 -2.46 2.67
CA ASP A 383 1.46 -1.19 1.93
C ASP A 383 2.84 -1.00 1.31
N ASN A 384 2.91 -1.03 -0.02
CA ASN A 384 4.17 -1.00 -0.75
C ASN A 384 4.68 0.42 -1.03
N LEU A 385 3.96 1.47 -0.60
CA LEU A 385 4.32 2.87 -0.87
C LEU A 385 5.63 3.27 -0.18
N GLY A 386 5.98 2.59 0.91
CA GLY A 386 7.21 2.81 1.65
C GLY A 386 7.67 1.53 2.33
N HIS A 387 8.66 1.67 3.20
CA HIS A 387 9.29 0.52 3.88
C HIS A 387 9.04 0.54 5.40
N GLN A 388 7.93 1.14 5.86
CA GLN A 388 7.65 1.27 7.30
C GLN A 388 6.91 0.07 7.90
N SER A 389 5.98 -0.50 7.14
CA SER A 389 5.09 -1.59 7.54
C SER A 389 5.17 -2.82 6.63
N ALA A 390 5.83 -2.69 5.48
CA ALA A 390 6.09 -3.76 4.52
C ALA A 390 7.46 -3.55 3.85
N PRO A 391 7.99 -4.51 3.09
CA PRO A 391 9.27 -4.35 2.39
C PRO A 391 9.29 -3.22 1.35
N GLY A 392 8.15 -2.91 0.70
CA GLY A 392 8.04 -1.81 -0.26
C GLY A 392 9.04 -1.92 -1.41
N CYS A 393 9.88 -0.90 -1.62
CA CYS A 393 10.91 -0.92 -2.66
C CYS A 393 11.99 -1.98 -2.42
N PHE A 394 12.23 -2.39 -1.16
CA PHE A 394 13.25 -3.40 -0.80
C PHE A 394 12.91 -4.80 -1.31
N ARG A 395 11.77 -5.01 -1.97
CA ARG A 395 11.47 -6.27 -2.66
C ARG A 395 12.40 -6.54 -3.84
N CYS A 396 12.97 -5.48 -4.43
CA CYS A 396 14.01 -5.55 -5.47
C CYS A 396 15.29 -4.80 -5.07
N HIS A 397 15.17 -3.75 -4.26
CA HIS A 397 16.29 -2.92 -3.81
C HIS A 397 16.95 -3.44 -2.53
N ASP A 398 17.00 -4.76 -2.35
CA ASP A 398 17.49 -5.45 -1.15
C ASP A 398 19.01 -5.52 -1.02
N GLY A 399 19.74 -5.10 -2.06
CA GLY A 399 21.19 -5.27 -2.12
C GLY A 399 21.63 -6.72 -2.39
N ALA A 400 20.72 -7.58 -2.84
CA ALA A 400 20.92 -9.00 -3.13
C ALA A 400 20.29 -9.45 -4.49
N HIS A 401 19.80 -8.52 -5.30
CA HIS A 401 19.48 -8.75 -6.71
C HIS A 401 20.69 -8.46 -7.61
N PHE A 402 21.28 -9.50 -8.21
CA PHE A 402 22.55 -9.44 -8.95
C PHE A 402 22.33 -9.37 -10.45
N LEU A 403 23.03 -8.46 -11.12
CA LEU A 403 23.00 -8.30 -12.57
C LEU A 403 23.55 -9.55 -13.25
N VAL A 404 22.82 -10.06 -14.23
CA VAL A 404 23.21 -11.18 -15.08
C VAL A 404 23.81 -10.68 -16.39
N VAL A 405 24.99 -11.17 -16.74
CA VAL A 405 25.68 -10.87 -18.00
C VAL A 405 26.15 -12.17 -18.63
N LYS A 406 25.74 -12.44 -19.88
CA LYS A 406 26.07 -13.68 -20.61
C LYS A 406 25.77 -14.96 -19.82
N GLY A 407 24.68 -14.95 -19.03
CA GLY A 407 24.27 -16.08 -18.20
C GLY A 407 25.02 -16.22 -16.87
N GLN A 408 25.84 -15.25 -16.46
CA GLN A 408 26.60 -15.29 -15.21
C GLN A 408 26.20 -14.15 -14.29
N ILE A 409 26.20 -14.37 -12.98
CA ILE A 409 26.01 -13.27 -12.02
C ILE A 409 27.27 -12.40 -11.98
N THR A 410 27.06 -11.10 -11.82
CA THR A 410 28.12 -10.13 -11.58
C THR A 410 28.04 -9.60 -10.14
N ASN A 411 29.04 -8.85 -9.72
CA ASN A 411 29.01 -8.13 -8.44
C ASN A 411 28.14 -6.85 -8.47
N LYS A 412 27.59 -6.47 -9.63
CA LYS A 412 26.69 -5.33 -9.77
C LYS A 412 25.29 -5.75 -9.35
N LYS A 413 24.61 -4.86 -8.63
CA LYS A 413 23.32 -5.14 -8.01
C LYS A 413 22.32 -4.03 -8.30
N ILE A 414 21.04 -4.31 -8.08
CA ILE A 414 20.06 -3.23 -7.99
C ILE A 414 20.49 -2.31 -6.82
N PRO A 415 20.62 -0.98 -7.03
CA PRO A 415 21.02 -0.04 -5.98
C PRO A 415 20.11 -0.15 -4.76
N SER A 416 20.67 -0.16 -3.55
CA SER A 416 19.90 -0.30 -2.29
C SER A 416 20.13 0.84 -1.31
N GLU A 417 20.84 1.89 -1.75
CA GLU A 417 21.15 3.06 -0.94
C GLU A 417 19.88 3.88 -0.69
N CYS A 418 19.67 4.36 0.55
CA CYS A 418 18.47 5.12 0.93
C CYS A 418 18.24 6.37 0.05
N SER A 419 19.35 7.01 -0.35
CA SER A 419 19.40 8.17 -1.23
C SER A 419 18.87 7.92 -2.65
N THR A 420 18.67 6.65 -3.03
CA THR A 420 18.04 6.28 -4.31
C THR A 420 16.59 6.75 -4.37
N CYS A 421 15.87 6.73 -3.25
CA CYS A 421 14.43 7.01 -3.21
C CYS A 421 14.11 8.36 -2.56
N HIS A 422 14.82 8.69 -1.48
CA HIS A 422 14.56 9.90 -0.70
C HIS A 422 15.84 10.45 -0.06
N THR A 423 15.83 11.70 0.37
CA THR A 423 16.95 12.23 1.18
C THR A 423 17.07 11.45 2.47
N PHE A 424 18.27 11.40 3.05
CA PHE A 424 18.42 10.89 4.41
C PHE A 424 17.41 11.61 5.34
N PRO A 425 16.62 10.87 6.14
CA PRO A 425 15.63 11.48 7.03
C PRO A 425 16.32 12.48 7.95
N GLN A 426 15.82 13.71 7.98
CA GLN A 426 16.28 14.72 8.92
C GLN A 426 15.39 14.64 10.15
N VAL A 427 16.00 14.51 11.32
CA VAL A 427 15.28 14.48 12.61
C VAL A 427 15.53 15.80 13.30
N GLY A 428 14.48 16.61 13.40
CA GLY A 428 14.50 17.88 14.11
C GLY A 428 13.95 17.71 15.52
N ALA A 429 14.62 18.30 16.50
CA ALA A 429 14.07 18.48 17.83
C ALA A 429 13.09 19.65 17.78
N SER A 430 11.79 19.37 17.69
CA SER A 430 10.80 20.42 17.96
C SER A 430 10.69 20.56 19.47
N ALA A 431 11.17 21.68 19.98
CA ALA A 431 11.31 21.99 21.39
C ALA A 431 10.13 21.50 22.27
N SER A 432 10.50 20.83 23.36
CA SER A 432 9.70 19.95 24.23
C SER A 432 8.80 20.67 25.24
N SER A 433 8.23 21.83 24.91
CA SER A 433 7.36 22.56 25.86
C SER A 433 5.93 22.75 25.35
N ALA A 434 4.96 22.45 26.22
CA ALA A 434 3.54 22.75 26.01
C ALA A 434 3.28 24.23 25.67
N ALA A 435 4.14 25.13 26.13
CA ALA A 435 4.10 26.56 25.82
C ALA A 435 4.48 26.92 24.36
N GLN A 436 5.08 26.01 23.60
CA GLN A 436 5.41 26.21 22.18
C GLN A 436 4.43 25.52 21.21
N LEU A 437 3.55 24.65 21.69
CA LEU A 437 2.51 24.02 20.87
C LEU A 437 1.51 25.05 20.30
N ASP A 438 1.14 26.07 21.07
CA ASP A 438 0.30 27.18 20.60
C ASP A 438 1.00 28.04 19.53
N LYS A 439 2.33 28.14 19.57
CA LYS A 439 3.13 28.83 18.55
C LYS A 439 3.33 28.00 17.28
N LEU A 440 3.38 26.67 17.38
CA LEU A 440 3.57 25.76 16.22
C LEU A 440 2.28 25.62 15.39
N ALA A 441 1.11 25.61 16.03
CA ALA A 441 -0.19 25.60 15.35
C ALA A 441 -0.44 26.87 14.51
N SER A 442 0.27 27.97 14.82
CA SER A 442 0.25 29.24 14.11
C SER A 442 1.50 29.50 13.25
N SER A 443 2.39 28.50 13.14
CA SER A 443 3.69 28.71 12.52
C SER A 443 3.70 28.46 11.01
N SER A 444 4.33 29.37 10.25
CA SER A 444 4.50 29.22 8.81
C SER A 444 5.41 28.02 8.49
N LEU A 445 5.25 27.45 7.29
CA LEU A 445 6.12 26.40 6.75
C LEU A 445 7.62 26.74 6.94
N THR A 446 7.97 28.01 6.84
CA THR A 446 9.33 28.53 7.06
C THR A 446 9.88 28.25 8.46
N SER A 447 9.05 28.30 9.51
CA SER A 447 9.52 28.00 10.88
C SER A 447 9.71 26.49 11.09
N GLN A 448 8.84 25.66 10.51
CA GLN A 448 8.96 24.21 10.58
C GLN A 448 10.19 23.72 9.82
N LEU A 449 10.58 24.43 8.77
CA LEU A 449 11.78 24.17 7.98
C LEU A 449 13.08 24.67 8.63
N ALA A 450 13.01 25.63 9.56
CA ALA A 450 14.19 26.18 10.23
C ALA A 450 14.92 25.15 11.12
N ASP A 451 14.19 24.15 11.62
CA ASP A 451 14.73 23.05 12.43
C ASP A 451 15.37 21.93 11.57
N PHE A 452 15.27 22.03 10.23
CA PHE A 452 15.82 21.03 9.31
C PHE A 452 16.95 21.64 8.45
N PRO A 453 18.15 21.02 8.41
CA PRO A 453 19.28 21.47 7.59
C PRO A 453 19.06 21.16 6.10
N LEU A 454 18.03 21.71 5.47
CA LEU A 454 17.79 21.54 4.05
C LEU A 454 18.73 22.46 3.26
N GLY A 455 19.81 21.90 2.70
CA GLY A 455 20.63 22.61 1.71
C GLY A 455 21.96 23.20 2.23
N VAL A 456 22.43 22.85 3.42
CA VAL A 456 23.80 23.18 3.83
C VAL A 456 24.77 22.28 3.05
N LYS A 457 25.55 22.89 2.16
CA LYS A 457 26.59 22.21 1.37
C LYS A 457 27.78 21.86 2.28
N PRO A 458 28.16 20.58 2.42
CA PRO A 458 29.40 20.22 3.11
C PRO A 458 30.62 20.73 2.36
N ALA A 459 31.67 21.13 3.08
CA ALA A 459 32.84 21.80 2.52
C ALA A 459 33.63 20.96 1.49
N ASP A 460 33.64 19.62 1.57
CA ASP A 460 34.08 18.75 0.47
C ASP A 460 33.41 17.38 0.50
N HIS A 461 32.19 17.32 -0.05
CA HIS A 461 31.48 16.06 -0.36
C HIS A 461 31.05 16.09 -1.83
N LYS A 462 32.00 15.85 -2.75
CA LYS A 462 31.71 15.81 -4.19
C LYS A 462 30.83 14.62 -4.61
N ASP A 463 30.63 13.64 -3.73
CA ASP A 463 29.67 12.56 -3.93
C ASP A 463 28.60 12.59 -2.83
N LYS A 464 27.33 12.69 -3.25
CA LYS A 464 26.14 12.61 -2.38
C LYS A 464 25.99 11.24 -1.70
N LEU A 465 26.83 10.26 -2.08
CA LEU A 465 26.90 8.90 -1.55
C LEU A 465 28.19 8.64 -0.73
N TYR A 466 29.00 9.64 -0.40
CA TYR A 466 30.30 9.42 0.25
C TYR A 466 30.20 8.56 1.52
N THR A 467 29.20 8.77 2.38
CA THR A 467 28.98 7.95 3.58
C THR A 467 28.81 6.46 3.26
N PHE A 468 28.33 6.13 2.05
CA PHE A 468 28.11 4.76 1.58
C PHE A 468 29.30 4.20 0.76
N ASN A 469 30.06 5.09 0.11
CA ASN A 469 31.12 4.72 -0.84
C ASN A 469 32.53 4.95 -0.31
N HIS A 470 32.70 5.53 0.88
CA HIS A 470 34.02 5.80 1.48
C HIS A 470 34.84 4.51 1.69
N LYS A 471 34.21 3.33 1.71
CA LYS A 471 34.91 2.04 1.67
C LYS A 471 35.87 1.91 0.47
N ASN A 472 35.58 2.58 -0.65
CA ASN A 472 36.39 2.55 -1.86
C ASN A 472 37.55 3.55 -1.83
N SER A 473 37.61 4.42 -0.80
CA SER A 473 38.68 5.41 -0.64
C SER A 473 39.97 4.82 -0.04
N THR A 474 39.95 3.54 0.36
CA THR A 474 41.11 2.81 0.87
C THR A 474 41.10 1.37 0.39
N LYS A 475 42.29 0.80 0.13
CA LYS A 475 42.48 -0.63 -0.16
C LYS A 475 42.81 -1.44 1.09
N SER A 476 42.92 -0.79 2.25
CA SER A 476 43.23 -1.43 3.54
C SER A 476 41.95 -1.83 4.28
N LEU A 477 41.91 -3.06 4.78
CA LEU A 477 40.84 -3.58 5.64
C LEU A 477 41.02 -3.19 7.13
N THR A 478 42.18 -2.62 7.49
CA THR A 478 42.49 -2.19 8.86
C THR A 478 42.55 -0.66 8.93
N PRO A 479 41.64 -0.01 9.69
CA PRO A 479 41.62 1.45 9.83
C PRO A 479 42.79 2.00 10.66
N ALA A 480 43.40 1.18 11.51
CA ALA A 480 44.44 1.57 12.46
C ALA A 480 45.60 2.33 11.78
N GLY A 481 45.96 3.50 12.32
CA GLY A 481 47.05 4.34 11.81
C GLY A 481 46.68 5.26 10.63
N THR A 482 45.42 5.29 10.20
CA THR A 482 44.94 6.20 9.14
C THR A 482 43.97 7.25 9.69
N THR A 483 43.68 8.30 8.93
CA THR A 483 42.61 9.26 9.25
C THR A 483 41.24 8.58 9.33
N CYS A 484 41.07 7.40 8.71
CA CYS A 484 39.86 6.57 8.79
C CYS A 484 39.65 5.98 10.20
N ALA A 485 40.71 5.79 11.00
CA ALA A 485 40.63 5.29 12.38
C ALA A 485 39.83 6.21 13.32
N ALA A 486 39.72 7.49 12.97
CA ALA A 486 38.96 8.45 13.74
C ALA A 486 37.44 8.12 13.75
N CYS A 487 36.96 7.54 12.65
CA CYS A 487 35.54 7.24 12.41
C CYS A 487 35.21 5.74 12.49
N HIS A 488 36.17 4.85 12.21
CA HIS A 488 36.03 3.39 12.27
C HIS A 488 36.63 2.81 13.56
N LYS A 489 36.22 3.35 14.71
CA LYS A 489 36.60 2.74 15.99
C LYS A 489 35.87 1.40 16.14
N PRO A 490 36.50 0.38 16.76
CA PRO A 490 35.84 -0.91 17.07
C PRO A 490 34.51 -0.76 17.83
N THR A 491 34.31 0.40 18.47
CA THR A 491 33.12 0.76 19.24
C THR A 491 31.89 1.13 18.40
N TYR A 492 32.01 1.34 17.08
CA TYR A 492 30.85 1.67 16.21
C TYR A 492 29.74 0.61 16.28
N CYS A 493 30.14 -0.66 16.28
CA CYS A 493 29.21 -1.77 16.50
C CYS A 493 28.85 -1.96 17.98
N ALA A 494 29.73 -1.53 18.89
CA ALA A 494 29.52 -1.66 20.33
C ALA A 494 28.36 -0.78 20.81
N ASP A 495 28.16 0.42 20.26
CA ASP A 495 27.01 1.26 20.63
C ASP A 495 25.68 0.57 20.28
N CYS A 496 25.63 -0.13 19.14
CA CYS A 496 24.52 -1.00 18.76
C CYS A 496 24.38 -2.22 19.69
N HIS A 497 25.46 -2.96 19.93
CA HIS A 497 25.44 -4.19 20.74
C HIS A 497 25.18 -3.95 22.24
N ASN A 498 25.68 -2.84 22.77
CA ASN A 498 25.54 -2.43 24.17
C ASN A 498 24.15 -1.87 24.47
N SER A 499 23.45 -1.31 23.46
CA SER A 499 22.09 -0.81 23.63
C SER A 499 21.08 -1.92 23.92
N GLY A 500 21.35 -3.16 23.48
CA GLY A 500 20.40 -4.28 23.52
C GLY A 500 19.11 -4.05 22.72
N ALA A 501 19.01 -2.94 21.97
CA ALA A 501 17.75 -2.48 21.37
C ALA A 501 17.25 -3.40 20.24
N VAL A 502 18.16 -4.11 19.55
CA VAL A 502 17.83 -4.97 18.40
C VAL A 502 18.74 -6.19 18.37
N LYS A 503 18.18 -7.38 18.13
CA LYS A 503 18.93 -8.62 17.89
C LYS A 503 18.86 -9.00 16.41
N VAL A 504 19.96 -8.84 15.68
CA VAL A 504 20.05 -9.19 14.25
C VAL A 504 20.95 -10.40 14.02
N LYS A 505 20.68 -11.14 12.94
CA LYS A 505 21.64 -12.11 12.39
C LYS A 505 22.65 -11.36 11.53
N HIS A 506 23.94 -11.42 11.87
CA HIS A 506 25.00 -10.68 11.18
C HIS A 506 25.08 -10.97 9.68
N ASP A 507 24.85 -12.22 9.27
CA ASP A 507 24.89 -12.62 7.86
C ASP A 507 23.84 -11.87 7.03
N ASN A 508 22.64 -11.68 7.56
CA ASN A 508 21.59 -10.89 6.90
C ASN A 508 21.89 -9.39 6.94
N MET A 509 22.56 -8.93 8.00
CA MET A 509 22.90 -7.53 8.18
C MET A 509 23.91 -7.02 7.14
N LEU A 510 24.80 -7.91 6.69
CA LEU A 510 25.81 -7.62 5.67
C LEU A 510 25.22 -7.32 4.29
N TYR A 511 24.11 -7.98 3.94
CA TYR A 511 23.53 -7.89 2.59
C TYR A 511 22.23 -7.12 2.56
N ASN A 512 21.47 -7.11 3.66
CA ASN A 512 20.14 -6.52 3.74
C ASN A 512 19.95 -5.78 5.07
N HIS A 513 20.83 -4.82 5.35
CA HIS A 513 20.87 -4.05 6.59
C HIS A 513 19.50 -3.47 6.99
N ALA A 514 18.81 -2.81 6.05
CA ALA A 514 17.52 -2.19 6.32
C ALA A 514 16.44 -3.25 6.63
N ALA A 515 16.30 -4.30 5.82
CA ALA A 515 15.28 -5.32 6.07
C ALA A 515 15.60 -6.17 7.32
N ALA A 516 16.88 -6.42 7.61
CA ALA A 516 17.32 -7.13 8.81
C ALA A 516 16.91 -6.36 10.07
N ILE A 517 17.11 -5.04 10.09
CA ILE A 517 16.68 -4.16 11.20
C ILE A 517 15.15 -4.07 11.26
N MET A 518 14.48 -3.89 10.12
CA MET A 518 13.01 -3.86 10.07
C MET A 518 12.38 -5.14 10.62
N THR A 519 12.97 -6.30 10.32
CA THR A 519 12.50 -7.61 10.78
C THR A 519 12.81 -7.83 12.26
N ALA A 520 13.96 -7.34 12.75
CA ALA A 520 14.41 -7.57 14.11
C ALA A 520 13.80 -6.61 15.14
N GLY A 521 13.40 -5.39 14.75
CA GLY A 521 12.90 -4.39 15.70
C GLY A 521 12.02 -3.28 15.10
N GLY A 522 11.52 -3.44 13.86
CA GLY A 522 10.69 -2.45 13.18
C GLY A 522 11.45 -1.19 12.77
N THR A 523 10.79 -0.27 12.05
CA THR A 523 11.44 0.94 11.50
C THR A 523 11.90 1.95 12.53
N GLN A 524 11.37 1.89 13.76
CA GLN A 524 11.83 2.72 14.87
C GLN A 524 13.25 2.37 15.31
N SER A 525 13.68 1.13 15.03
CA SER A 525 15.01 0.66 15.38
C SER A 525 16.13 1.40 14.65
N CYS A 526 15.83 1.94 13.47
CA CYS A 526 16.79 2.70 12.67
C CYS A 526 17.24 3.98 13.38
N ALA A 527 16.33 4.63 14.13
CA ALA A 527 16.63 5.89 14.79
C ALA A 527 17.64 5.71 15.92
N TYR A 528 17.64 4.59 16.66
CA TYR A 528 18.59 4.37 17.77
C TYR A 528 20.06 4.41 17.33
N CYS A 529 20.35 3.96 16.11
CA CYS A 529 21.71 3.87 15.59
C CYS A 529 22.10 5.08 14.70
N HIS A 530 21.10 5.76 14.12
CA HIS A 530 21.29 6.92 13.24
C HIS A 530 20.89 8.24 13.92
N GLN A 531 21.39 8.44 15.15
CA GLN A 531 21.17 9.68 15.90
C GLN A 531 22.12 10.80 15.42
N PRO A 532 21.74 12.08 15.62
CA PRO A 532 22.65 13.22 15.39
C PRO A 532 23.98 13.09 16.15
N ILE A 533 23.98 12.43 17.33
CA ILE A 533 25.21 12.19 18.09
C ILE A 533 26.21 11.30 17.34
N THR A 534 25.72 10.38 16.49
CA THR A 534 26.54 9.56 15.59
C THR A 534 27.28 10.43 14.58
N CYS A 535 26.71 11.58 14.19
CA CYS A 535 27.37 12.56 13.34
C CYS A 535 28.41 13.39 14.12
N THR A 536 28.16 13.71 15.39
CA THR A 536 29.12 14.47 16.23
C THR A 536 30.39 13.70 16.57
N ALA A 537 30.38 12.37 16.46
CA ALA A 537 31.60 11.57 16.59
C ALA A 537 32.65 11.87 15.49
N CYS A 538 32.21 12.42 14.35
CA CYS A 538 33.04 12.73 13.18
C CYS A 538 33.22 14.23 12.94
N HIS A 539 32.54 15.09 13.70
CA HIS A 539 32.57 16.54 13.55
C HIS A 539 32.84 17.20 14.91
N LYS A 540 33.88 18.05 14.96
CA LYS A 540 34.28 18.78 16.19
C LYS A 540 33.22 19.78 16.67
N ASP A 541 32.38 20.26 15.76
CA ASP A 541 31.25 21.15 16.01
C ASP A 541 29.92 20.42 15.74
N PRO A 542 28.80 20.85 16.34
CA PRO A 542 27.49 20.30 16.03
C PRO A 542 27.23 20.43 14.53
N VAL A 543 27.08 19.29 13.84
CA VAL A 543 26.75 19.23 12.40
C VAL A 543 25.43 19.96 12.11
N LEU A 544 24.59 20.08 13.15
CA LEU A 544 23.36 20.84 13.19
C LEU A 544 23.46 21.80 14.39
N GLN A 545 23.81 23.06 14.14
CA GLN A 545 23.66 24.11 15.14
C GLN A 545 22.18 24.51 15.18
N LEU A 546 21.39 23.76 15.95
CA LEU A 546 19.98 24.08 16.23
C LEU A 546 19.92 25.48 16.89
N GLY A 547 19.43 26.47 16.15
CA GLY A 547 19.22 27.85 16.62
C GLY A 547 20.26 28.90 16.21
N ALA A 548 21.29 28.57 15.42
CA ALA A 548 22.21 29.58 14.91
C ALA A 548 21.59 30.35 13.73
N GLN A 549 21.48 31.68 13.84
CA GLN A 549 21.10 32.55 12.71
C GLN A 549 22.10 32.35 11.55
N PRO A 550 21.64 32.29 10.29
CA PRO A 550 22.53 32.14 9.15
C PRO A 550 23.56 33.27 9.12
N GLN A 551 24.85 32.93 9.06
CA GLN A 551 25.91 33.91 8.95
C GLN A 551 25.71 34.74 7.67
N ALA A 552 25.59 36.05 7.83
CA ALA A 552 25.49 36.98 6.71
C ALA A 552 26.70 36.81 5.79
N ILE A 553 26.44 36.49 4.52
CA ILE A 553 27.46 36.42 3.48
C ILE A 553 27.99 37.84 3.28
N LYS A 554 29.20 38.14 3.79
CA LYS A 554 29.91 39.36 3.41
C LYS A 554 30.19 39.28 1.92
N ALA A 555 29.61 40.21 1.16
CA ALA A 555 29.91 40.39 -0.24
C ALA A 555 31.43 40.57 -0.42
N LYS A 556 32.00 39.79 -1.33
CA LYS A 556 33.40 39.89 -1.71
C LYS A 556 33.63 41.28 -2.32
N PRO A 557 34.58 42.09 -1.84
CA PRO A 557 34.92 43.33 -2.52
C PRO A 557 35.45 42.98 -3.92
N THR A 558 34.84 43.58 -4.93
CA THR A 558 35.34 43.59 -6.31
C THR A 558 36.44 44.67 -6.39
N PRO A 559 37.40 44.52 -7.33
CA PRO A 559 38.80 44.93 -7.17
C PRO A 559 39.05 46.40 -6.86
#